data_AF-A0A521HVR7-F1
#
_entry.id   AF-A0A521HVR7-F1
#
_cell.length_a   1.000
_cell.length_b   1.000
_cell.length_c   1.000
_cell.angle_alpha   90.00
_cell.angle_beta   90.00
_cell.angle_gamma   90.00
#
_symmetry.space_group_name_H-M   'P 1'
#
loop_
_entity.id
_entity.type
_entity.pdbx_description
1 polymer ?
#
loop_
_entity_poly.entity_id
_entity_poly.type
_entity_poly.pdbx_seq_one_letter_code
_entity_poly.pdbx_strand_id
1 'polypeptide(L)'
;MDKKPKFYCQYCNAEVKQNDRLCHHCGRFFASVKCAACGYTADSKRFSRGCPVCGYAVYGTVPAFKPLKKRNSQSSGDPLPLWMYVVPAILLTVLVGVMLFRQ
;
A
#
# COMPACT_ATOMS: atom_id res chain seq x y z
N MET A 1 33.22 -6.10 -7.84
CA MET A 1 32.30 -6.90 -7.00
C MET A 1 31.00 -6.15 -6.81
N ASP A 2 29.96 -6.52 -7.55
CA ASP A 2 28.63 -5.94 -7.46
C ASP A 2 27.92 -6.44 -6.20
N LYS A 3 27.99 -5.65 -5.11
CA LYS A 3 27.25 -5.94 -3.89
C LYS A 3 25.77 -5.66 -4.15
N LYS A 4 25.00 -6.72 -4.39
CA LYS A 4 23.54 -6.63 -4.57
C LYS A 4 22.86 -6.34 -3.22
N PRO A 5 21.82 -5.49 -3.17
CA PRO A 5 21.02 -5.28 -1.97
C PRO A 5 20.42 -6.59 -1.48
N LYS A 6 20.55 -6.84 -0.18
CA LYS A 6 19.87 -7.95 0.50
C LYS A 6 18.53 -7.47 1.03
N PHE A 7 17.47 -8.24 0.76
CA PHE A 7 16.11 -7.93 1.19
C PHE A 7 15.61 -9.01 2.12
N TYR A 8 14.74 -8.65 3.06
CA TYR A 8 14.24 -9.59 4.07
C TYR A 8 12.71 -9.61 4.09
N CYS A 9 12.13 -10.77 4.38
CA CYS A 9 10.69 -10.90 4.55
C CYS A 9 10.22 -10.14 5.79
N GLN A 10 9.09 -9.43 5.68
CA GLN A 10 8.51 -8.68 6.80
C GLN A 10 7.98 -9.57 7.94
N TYR A 11 7.66 -10.84 7.64
CA TYR A 11 7.03 -11.75 8.60
C TYR A 11 8.02 -12.68 9.29
N CYS A 12 8.97 -13.26 8.55
CA CYS A 12 9.92 -14.25 9.09
C CYS A 12 11.37 -13.76 9.09
N ASN A 13 11.64 -12.54 8.64
CA ASN A 13 13.00 -11.98 8.55
C ASN A 13 13.98 -12.83 7.70
N ALA A 14 13.49 -13.76 6.87
CA ALA A 14 14.33 -14.54 5.97
C ALA A 14 14.76 -13.72 4.75
N GLU A 15 15.96 -13.99 4.21
CA GLU A 15 16.50 -13.32 3.03
C GLU A 15 15.67 -13.71 1.78
N VAL A 16 15.28 -12.72 0.99
CA VAL A 16 14.45 -12.87 -0.22
C VAL A 16 15.04 -12.03 -1.35
N LYS A 17 14.77 -12.38 -2.62
CA LYS A 17 15.25 -11.58 -3.75
C LYS A 17 14.37 -10.34 -3.93
N GLN A 18 14.91 -9.32 -4.59
CA GLN A 18 14.19 -8.04 -4.82
C GLN A 18 12.85 -8.20 -5.53
N ASN A 19 12.74 -9.14 -6.46
CA ASN A 19 11.54 -9.34 -7.27
C ASN A 19 10.67 -10.50 -6.79
N ASP A 20 11.05 -11.17 -5.69
CA ASP A 20 10.22 -12.24 -5.13
C ASP A 20 9.02 -11.61 -4.42
N ARG A 21 7.82 -12.03 -4.82
CA ARG A 21 6.56 -11.62 -4.17
C ARG A 21 6.09 -12.64 -3.12
N LEU A 22 6.82 -13.74 -2.97
CA LEU A 22 6.51 -14.88 -2.12
C LEU A 22 7.79 -15.35 -1.44
N CYS A 23 7.71 -15.70 -0.16
CA CYS A 23 8.88 -16.11 0.63
C CYS A 23 8.89 -17.62 0.64
N HIS A 24 9.97 -18.18 0.12
CA HIS A 24 10.20 -19.61 0.12
C HIS A 24 10.37 -20.20 1.54
N HIS A 25 10.58 -19.37 2.57
CA HIS A 25 10.72 -19.82 3.96
C HIS A 25 9.39 -19.83 4.74
N CYS A 26 8.46 -18.91 4.48
CA CYS A 26 7.20 -18.83 5.23
C CYS A 26 5.93 -19.00 4.38
N GLY A 27 6.07 -19.13 3.06
CA GLY A 27 4.94 -19.33 2.14
C GLY A 27 4.01 -18.14 1.97
N ARG A 28 4.27 -17.01 2.64
CA ARG A 28 3.44 -15.80 2.54
C ARG A 28 3.83 -14.94 1.36
N PHE A 29 2.81 -14.32 0.76
CA PHE A 29 2.99 -13.23 -0.18
C PHE A 29 3.34 -11.94 0.58
N PHE A 30 4.28 -11.17 0.05
CA PHE A 30 4.59 -9.83 0.53
C PHE A 30 4.66 -8.86 -0.63
N ALA A 31 3.96 -7.74 -0.46
CA ALA A 31 4.15 -6.58 -1.31
C ALA A 31 5.37 -5.76 -0.87
N SER A 32 5.86 -5.95 0.36
CA SER A 32 6.90 -5.11 0.96
C SER A 32 8.04 -5.92 1.58
N VAL A 33 9.26 -5.40 1.43
CA VAL A 33 10.50 -5.94 1.99
C VAL A 33 10.90 -5.17 3.23
N LYS A 34 11.53 -5.87 4.18
CA LYS A 34 11.98 -5.34 5.48
C LYS A 34 13.49 -5.10 5.49
N CYS A 35 13.89 -4.01 6.13
CA CYS A 35 15.29 -3.71 6.44
C CYS A 35 15.77 -4.53 7.65
N ALA A 36 16.93 -5.18 7.55
CA ALA A 36 17.53 -5.89 8.68
C ALA A 36 18.14 -4.97 9.75
N ALA A 37 18.52 -3.73 9.41
CA ALA A 37 19.17 -2.83 10.36
C ALA A 37 18.19 -2.01 11.20
N CYS A 38 17.10 -1.52 10.60
CA CYS A 38 16.12 -0.66 11.31
C CYS A 38 14.70 -1.22 11.33
N GLY A 39 14.43 -2.34 10.67
CA GLY A 39 13.10 -2.94 10.60
C GLY A 39 12.11 -2.22 9.68
N TYR A 40 12.52 -1.16 8.97
CA TYR A 40 11.65 -0.44 8.03
C TYR A 40 11.12 -1.35 6.92
N THR A 41 9.81 -1.27 6.63
CA THR A 41 9.14 -2.06 5.59
C THR A 41 8.64 -1.16 4.47
N ALA A 42 8.98 -1.48 3.21
CA ALA A 42 8.48 -0.77 2.03
C ALA A 42 8.62 -1.64 0.76
N ASP A 43 8.07 -1.20 -0.37
CA ASP A 43 8.20 -1.91 -1.64
C ASP A 43 9.66 -2.13 -2.06
N SER A 44 9.91 -3.22 -2.80
CA SER A 44 11.24 -3.56 -3.31
C SER A 44 11.85 -2.49 -4.23
N LYS A 45 11.01 -1.68 -4.90
CA LYS A 45 11.45 -0.50 -5.66
C LYS A 45 12.07 0.56 -4.77
N ARG A 46 11.55 0.80 -3.56
CA ARG A 46 12.10 1.79 -2.62
C ARG A 46 13.43 1.34 -2.03
N PHE A 47 13.67 0.04 -1.96
CA PHE A 47 14.93 -0.55 -1.50
C PHE A 47 15.94 -0.81 -2.62
N SER A 48 15.66 -0.40 -3.86
CA SER A 48 16.56 -0.59 -5.02
C SER A 48 17.95 0.02 -4.83
N ARG A 49 18.07 1.05 -3.98
CA ARG A 49 19.33 1.70 -3.61
C ARG A 49 19.67 1.55 -2.12
N GLY A 50 19.13 0.55 -1.44
CA GLY A 50 19.26 0.38 0.01
C GLY A 50 18.14 1.02 0.82
N CYS A 51 18.24 0.96 2.15
CA CYS A 51 17.22 1.46 3.06
C CYS A 51 17.25 3.00 3.15
N PRO A 52 16.15 3.71 2.84
CA PRO A 52 16.11 5.17 2.90
C PRO A 52 16.08 5.74 4.32
N VAL A 53 15.84 4.92 5.35
CA VAL A 53 15.72 5.36 6.74
C VAL A 53 17.06 5.32 7.47
N CYS A 54 17.79 4.21 7.35
CA CYS A 54 19.04 3.98 8.08
C CYS A 54 20.28 3.88 7.20
N GLY A 55 20.13 3.92 5.88
CA GLY A 55 21.25 3.79 4.95
C GLY A 55 21.81 2.37 4.80
N TYR A 56 21.13 1.34 5.34
CA TYR A 56 21.56 -0.05 5.18
C TYR A 56 21.58 -0.47 3.71
N ALA A 57 22.67 -1.12 3.28
CA ALA A 57 22.86 -1.59 1.90
C ALA A 57 22.71 -0.46 0.85
N VAL A 58 23.09 0.78 1.19
CA VAL A 58 23.17 1.86 0.19
C VAL A 58 24.42 1.66 -0.66
N TYR A 59 24.22 1.57 -1.98
CA TYR A 59 25.31 1.46 -2.97
C TYR A 59 25.28 2.69 -3.88
N GLY A 60 26.42 3.37 -3.99
CA GLY A 60 26.55 4.64 -4.72
C GLY A 60 26.26 5.87 -3.86
N THR A 61 26.79 7.02 -4.27
CA THR A 61 26.52 8.32 -3.65
C THR A 61 25.04 8.64 -3.80
N VAL A 62 24.27 8.53 -2.73
CA VAL A 62 22.86 8.91 -2.70
C VAL A 62 22.76 10.44 -2.74
N PRO A 63 22.31 11.08 -3.84
CA PRO A 63 21.81 12.44 -3.71
C PRO A 63 20.59 12.36 -2.79
N ALA A 64 20.53 13.23 -1.78
CA ALA A 64 19.45 13.31 -0.81
C ALA A 64 18.08 13.14 -1.51
N PHE A 65 17.41 12.03 -1.24
CA PHE A 65 16.16 11.69 -1.91
C PHE A 65 15.12 12.68 -1.43
N LYS A 66 14.79 13.67 -2.26
CA LYS A 66 13.67 14.59 -2.01
C LYS A 66 12.43 13.71 -1.82
N PRO A 67 11.68 13.83 -0.72
CA PRO A 67 10.52 13.01 -0.49
C PRO A 67 9.58 13.19 -1.68
N LEU A 68 9.43 12.14 -2.48
CA LEU A 68 8.39 12.10 -3.51
C LEU A 68 7.07 12.26 -2.77
N LYS A 69 6.46 13.43 -2.97
CA LYS A 69 5.16 13.83 -2.46
C LYS A 69 4.25 12.60 -2.49
N LYS A 70 3.90 12.13 -1.29
CA LYS A 70 2.99 11.02 -1.04
C LYS A 70 1.70 11.35 -1.79
N ARG A 71 1.54 10.83 -3.02
CA ARG A 71 0.24 10.85 -3.69
C ARG A 71 -0.64 9.98 -2.80
N ASN A 72 -1.63 10.62 -2.21
CA ASN A 72 -2.57 10.01 -1.28
C ASN A 72 -3.20 8.81 -1.99
N SER A 73 -2.65 7.62 -1.76
CA SER A 73 -3.30 6.36 -2.09
C SER A 73 -4.40 6.20 -1.06
N GLN A 74 -5.50 6.90 -1.33
CA GLN A 74 -6.76 6.78 -0.63
C GLN A 74 -7.30 5.37 -0.95
N SER A 75 -6.74 4.39 -0.28
CA SER A 75 -7.21 3.02 -0.19
C SER A 75 -7.60 2.83 1.27
N SER A 76 -8.83 3.22 1.58
CA SER A 76 -9.53 2.95 2.83
C SER A 76 -10.98 3.31 2.53
N GLY A 77 -11.88 2.34 2.62
CA GLY A 77 -13.22 2.37 2.02
C GLY A 77 -13.98 3.66 2.29
N ASP A 78 -14.11 4.49 1.26
CA ASP A 78 -14.98 5.64 1.31
C ASP A 78 -16.42 5.12 1.49
N PRO A 79 -17.14 5.53 2.54
CA PRO A 79 -18.56 5.21 2.69
C PRO A 79 -19.28 5.63 1.40
N LEU A 80 -20.19 4.77 0.93
CA LEU A 80 -20.87 4.97 -0.35
C LEU A 80 -21.40 6.41 -0.42
N PRO A 81 -21.22 7.09 -1.57
CA PRO A 81 -21.50 8.51 -1.69
C PRO A 81 -22.92 8.80 -1.21
N LEU A 82 -23.09 9.90 -0.46
CA LEU A 82 -24.38 10.30 0.11
C LEU A 82 -25.54 10.28 -0.90
N TRP A 83 -25.24 10.57 -2.17
CA TRP A 83 -26.17 10.51 -3.29
C TRP A 83 -26.79 9.12 -3.51
N MET A 84 -26.07 8.05 -3.18
CA MET A 84 -26.57 6.68 -3.26
C MET A 84 -27.78 6.46 -2.33
N TYR A 85 -27.92 7.25 -1.25
CA TYR A 85 -29.06 7.21 -0.34
C TYR A 85 -30.16 8.23 -0.71
N VAL A 86 -29.80 9.37 -1.30
CA VAL A 86 -30.77 10.41 -1.70
C VAL A 86 -31.68 9.94 -2.82
N VAL A 87 -31.14 9.24 -3.83
CA VAL A 87 -31.93 8.73 -4.96
C VAL A 87 -33.07 7.80 -4.52
N PRO A 88 -32.82 6.73 -3.72
CA PRO A 88 -33.90 5.85 -3.26
C PRO A 88 -34.85 6.56 -2.28
N ALA A 89 -34.37 7.49 -1.45
CA ALA A 89 -35.22 8.24 -0.53
C ALA A 89 -36.23 9.14 -1.28
N ILE A 90 -35.81 9.80 -2.35
CA ILE A 90 -36.69 10.60 -3.21
C ILE A 90 -37.68 9.69 -3.95
N LEU A 91 -37.20 8.56 -4.49
CA LEU A 91 -38.07 7.61 -5.19
C LEU A 91 -39.20 7.10 -4.27
N LEU A 92 -38.87 6.75 -3.03
CA LEU A 92 -39.85 6.27 -2.04
C LEU A 92 -40.84 7.36 -1.63
N THR A 93 -40.40 8.59 -1.40
CA THR A 93 -41.30 9.71 -1.05
C THR A 93 -42.27 10.05 -2.19
N VAL A 94 -41.82 10.01 -3.44
CA VAL A 94 -42.68 10.20 -4.62
C VAL A 94 -43.73 9.09 -4.73
N LEU A 95 -43.33 7.82 -4.58
CA LEU A 95 -44.25 6.68 -4.66
C LEU A 95 -45.35 6.75 -3.60
N VAL A 96 -44.98 7.06 -2.35
CA VAL A 96 -45.94 7.20 -1.24
C VAL A 96 -46.88 8.38 -1.50
N GLY A 97 -46.37 9.52 -1.95
CA GLY A 97 -47.21 10.69 -2.28
C GLY A 97 -48.22 10.40 -3.38
N VAL A 98 -47.81 9.69 -4.44
CA VAL A 98 -48.70 9.27 -5.52
C VAL A 98 -49.76 8.30 -5.03
N MET A 99 -49.42 7.37 -4.14
CA MET A 99 -50.39 6.44 -3.56
C MET A 99 -51.41 7.13 -2.66
N LEU A 100 -50.98 8.12 -1.86
CA LEU A 100 -51.87 8.93 -1.02
C LEU A 100 -52.77 9.86 -1.85
N PHE A 101 -52.29 10.36 -2.99
CA PHE A 101 -53.08 11.22 -3.88
C PHE A 101 -54.09 10.45 -4.74
N ARG A 102 -53.91 9.13 -4.88
CA ARG A 102 -54.81 8.24 -5.65
C ARG A 102 -55.92 7.58 -4.82
N GLN A 103 -55.84 7.65 -3.50
CA GLN A 103 -56.91 7.26 -2.56
C GLN A 103 -57.78 8.46 -2.24
#